data_AF-A0A524D5F4-F1
#
_entry.id   AF-A0A524D5F4-F1
#
_cell.length_a   1.000
_cell.length_b   1.000
_cell.length_c   1.000
_cell.angle_alpha   90.00
_cell.angle_beta   90.00
_cell.angle_gamma   90.00
#
_symmetry.space_group_name_H-M   'P 1'
#
loop_
_entity.id
_entity.type
_entity.pdbx_description
1 polymer ?
#
loop_
_entity_poly.entity_id
_entity_poly.type
_entity_poly.pdbx_seq_one_letter_code
_entity_poly.pdbx_strand_id
1 'polypeptide(L)'
;MDKLRKIVIKDARVRRIRDNLRNLLGKVIIRKCLELNGRAKEFNVFSIQSDRLFAESRKLKQAYNKSILYCSICGSKTSDMVYIPRVGEWLCVECAEKAGWIKEPELMEKLTMARAQIRHFLIALDGILAHNACRTNFRYAQQVLYQMGIKPEQQEVFLGICEILGGYCDCEILMNAAPELSKLGK
;
A
#
# COMPACT_ATOMS: atom_id res chain seq x y z
N MET A 1 10.60 -9.32 -0.80
CA MET A 1 9.21 -9.12 -1.25
C MET A 1 8.35 -8.78 -0.05
N ASP A 2 8.02 -7.50 0.14
CA ASP A 2 7.15 -7.08 1.22
C ASP A 2 5.69 -7.21 0.77
N LYS A 3 5.01 -8.24 1.27
CA LYS A 3 3.59 -8.46 0.98
C LYS A 3 2.71 -7.53 1.82
N LEU A 4 1.58 -7.09 1.25
CA LEU A 4 0.50 -6.44 2.00
C LEU A 4 0.09 -7.32 3.18
N ARG A 5 -0.05 -6.73 4.38
CA ARG A 5 -0.52 -7.45 5.58
C ARG A 5 -1.88 -6.88 5.99
N LYS A 6 -2.96 -7.57 5.65
CA LYS A 6 -4.34 -7.18 6.00
C LYS A 6 -4.75 -7.86 7.32
N ILE A 7 -5.23 -7.08 8.30
CA ILE A 7 -5.77 -7.57 9.56
C ILE A 7 -7.25 -7.20 9.61
N VAL A 8 -8.10 -8.22 9.45
CA VAL A 8 -9.56 -8.15 9.51
C VAL A 8 -10.04 -8.99 10.68
N ILE A 9 -10.72 -8.39 11.64
CA ILE A 9 -11.25 -9.10 12.81
C ILE A 9 -12.76 -9.29 12.66
N LYS A 10 -13.19 -10.51 12.34
CA LYS A 10 -14.62 -10.83 12.16
C LYS A 10 -15.39 -10.86 13.49
N ASP A 11 -14.76 -11.39 14.54
CA ASP A 11 -15.39 -11.52 15.86
C ASP A 11 -15.61 -10.14 16.52
N ALA A 12 -16.85 -9.86 16.93
CA ALA A 12 -17.24 -8.59 17.54
C ALA A 12 -16.60 -8.34 18.91
N ARG A 13 -16.42 -9.39 19.72
CA ARG A 13 -15.74 -9.29 21.02
C ARG A 13 -14.26 -8.96 20.83
N VAL A 14 -13.59 -9.62 19.88
CA VAL A 14 -12.17 -9.34 19.58
C VAL A 14 -12.00 -7.94 18.98
N ARG A 15 -12.94 -7.46 18.14
CA ARG A 15 -12.95 -6.06 17.67
C ARG A 15 -13.00 -5.07 18.82
N ARG A 16 -13.92 -5.26 19.79
CA ARG A 16 -13.99 -4.41 20.99
C ARG A 16 -12.68 -4.42 21.78
N ILE A 17 -12.04 -5.58 21.95
CA ILE A 17 -10.75 -5.69 22.64
C ILE A 17 -9.68 -4.88 21.88
N ARG A 18 -9.56 -5.07 20.56
CA ARG A 18 -8.63 -4.31 19.70
C ARG A 18 -8.86 -2.81 19.84
N ASP A 19 -10.10 -2.35 19.74
CA ASP A 19 -10.44 -0.93 19.76
C ASP A 19 -10.08 -0.28 21.11
N ASN A 20 -10.36 -0.98 22.20
CA ASN A 20 -9.99 -0.57 23.55
C ASN A 20 -8.47 -0.52 23.73
N LEU A 21 -7.74 -1.54 23.26
CA LEU A 21 -6.28 -1.57 23.34
C LEU A 21 -5.64 -0.44 22.53
N ARG A 22 -6.12 -0.19 21.30
CA ARG A 22 -5.62 0.91 20.48
C ARG A 22 -5.84 2.27 21.14
N ASN A 23 -7.03 2.48 21.70
CA ASN A 23 -7.34 3.70 22.43
C ASN A 23 -6.47 3.88 23.68
N LEU A 24 -6.27 2.82 24.46
CA LEU A 24 -5.44 2.84 25.66
C LEU A 24 -3.98 3.17 25.31
N LEU A 25 -3.40 2.44 24.36
CA LEU A 25 -2.03 2.65 23.91
C LEU A 25 -1.83 4.05 23.32
N GLY A 26 -2.77 4.52 22.50
CA GLY A 26 -2.72 5.88 21.96
C GLY A 26 -2.73 6.94 23.06
N LYS A 27 -3.59 6.79 24.09
CA LYS A 27 -3.61 7.71 25.24
C LYS A 27 -2.29 7.70 26.02
N VAL A 28 -1.73 6.51 26.28
CA VAL A 28 -0.45 6.36 26.99
C VAL A 28 0.67 7.06 26.23
N ILE A 29 0.75 6.84 24.92
CA ILE A 29 1.77 7.46 24.07
C ILE A 29 1.62 8.99 24.06
N ILE A 30 0.41 9.51 23.84
CA ILE A 30 0.16 10.96 23.83
C ILE A 30 0.55 11.58 25.17
N ARG A 31 0.16 10.96 26.29
CA ARG A 31 0.55 11.41 27.64
C ARG A 31 2.06 11.44 27.80
N LYS A 32 2.77 10.40 27.35
CA LYS A 32 4.23 10.34 27.46
C LYS A 32 4.91 11.42 26.61
N CYS A 33 4.43 11.68 25.39
CA CYS A 33 4.92 12.79 24.57
C CYS A 33 4.73 14.15 25.27
N LEU A 34 3.57 14.38 25.89
CA LEU A 34 3.28 15.61 26.64
C LEU A 34 4.19 15.75 27.86
N GLU A 35 4.42 14.67 28.61
CA GLU A 35 5.35 14.62 29.74
C GLU A 35 6.78 14.97 29.32
N LEU A 36 7.29 14.31 28.26
CA LEU A 36 8.63 14.57 27.73
C LEU A 36 8.79 16.02 27.27
N ASN A 37 7.81 16.56 26.54
CA ASN A 37 7.83 17.94 26.09
C ASN A 37 7.69 18.94 27.24
N GLY A 38 6.93 18.61 28.29
CA GLY A 38 6.81 19.41 29.50
C GLY A 38 8.14 19.52 30.23
N ARG A 39 8.77 18.37 30.49
CA ARG A 39 10.10 18.30 31.12
C ARG A 39 11.17 19.02 30.31
N ALA A 40 11.13 18.94 28.98
CA ALA A 40 12.09 19.63 28.12
C ALA A 40 12.04 21.16 28.31
N LYS A 41 10.86 21.73 28.59
CA LYS A 41 10.67 23.18 28.83
C LYS A 41 11.23 23.66 30.17
N GLU A 42 11.50 22.74 31.11
CA GLU A 42 12.13 23.09 32.41
C GLU A 42 13.63 23.38 32.24
N PHE A 43 14.23 22.98 31.13
CA PHE A 43 15.63 23.26 30.81
C PHE A 43 15.77 24.46 29.88
N ASN A 44 16.98 25.03 29.80
CA ASN A 44 17.32 25.99 28.75
C ASN A 44 17.10 25.34 27.37
N VAL A 45 16.48 26.08 26.45
CA VAL A 45 16.15 25.64 25.08
C VAL A 45 17.37 25.08 24.34
N PHE A 46 18.57 25.55 24.66
CA PHE A 46 19.82 25.11 24.02
C PHE A 46 20.60 24.06 24.84
N SER A 47 19.96 23.44 25.84
CA SER A 47 20.59 22.39 26.64
C SER A 47 20.52 21.03 25.94
N ILE A 48 21.59 20.25 26.09
CA ILE A 48 21.68 18.86 25.61
C ILE A 48 20.54 18.01 26.19
N GLN A 49 20.13 18.28 27.44
CA GLN A 49 19.03 17.58 28.11
C GLN A 49 17.69 17.84 27.41
N SER A 50 17.39 19.10 27.07
CA SER A 50 16.17 19.47 26.34
C SER A 50 16.12 18.77 24.98
N ASP A 51 17.23 18.81 24.23
CA ASP A 51 17.34 18.17 22.91
C ASP A 51 17.09 16.66 22.97
N ARG A 52 17.63 15.98 24.00
CA ARG A 52 17.41 14.53 24.20
C ARG A 52 15.94 14.22 24.45
N LEU A 53 15.25 14.99 25.30
CA LEU A 53 13.83 14.79 25.59
C LEU A 53 12.95 15.05 24.36
N PHE A 54 13.24 16.10 23.58
CA PHE A 54 12.54 16.34 22.31
C PHE A 54 12.81 15.24 21.29
N ALA A 55 14.04 14.74 21.19
CA ALA A 55 14.37 13.63 20.30
C ALA A 55 13.60 12.36 20.67
N GLU A 56 13.50 12.04 21.96
CA GLU A 56 12.72 10.90 22.46
C GLU A 56 11.22 11.05 22.16
N SER A 57 10.67 12.24 22.41
CA SER A 57 9.26 12.58 22.09
C SER A 57 8.97 12.44 20.59
N ARG A 58 9.87 12.94 19.72
CA ARG A 58 9.77 12.77 18.27
C ARG A 58 9.83 11.31 17.85
N LYS A 59 10.75 10.52 18.43
CA LYS A 59 10.88 9.09 18.14
C LYS A 59 9.61 8.33 18.50
N LEU A 60 9.02 8.63 19.67
CA LEU A 60 7.78 8.01 20.12
C LEU A 60 6.59 8.39 19.22
N LYS A 61 6.48 9.67 18.85
CA LYS A 61 5.46 10.14 17.90
C LYS A 61 5.61 9.49 16.52
N GLN A 62 6.84 9.35 16.02
CA GLN A 62 7.09 8.68 14.75
C GLN A 62 6.69 7.20 14.79
N ALA A 63 7.04 6.49 15.87
CA ALA A 63 6.65 5.09 16.07
C ALA A 63 5.13 4.95 16.14
N TYR A 64 4.44 5.87 16.83
CA TYR A 64 2.98 5.93 16.87
C TYR A 64 2.37 6.15 15.49
N ASN A 65 2.89 7.10 14.72
CA ASN A 65 2.39 7.42 13.38
C ASN A 65 2.56 6.26 12.40
N LYS A 66 3.60 5.43 12.58
CA LYS A 66 3.84 4.22 11.77
C LYS A 66 3.19 2.96 12.34
N SER A 67 2.42 3.06 13.42
CA SER A 67 1.82 1.91 14.09
C SER A 67 0.42 1.59 13.57
N ILE A 68 -0.07 0.40 13.88
CA ILE A 68 -1.45 -0.03 13.59
C ILE A 68 -2.52 0.65 14.47
N LEU A 69 -2.13 1.60 15.33
CA LEU A 69 -3.02 2.16 16.34
C LEU A 69 -4.08 3.12 15.76
N TYR A 70 -3.81 3.70 14.59
CA TYR A 70 -4.76 4.54 13.87
C TYR A 70 -4.43 4.63 12.37
N CYS A 71 -5.38 5.07 11.56
CA CYS A 71 -5.17 5.38 10.15
C CYS A 71 -4.61 6.80 9.98
N SER A 72 -3.47 6.94 9.32
CA SER A 72 -2.84 8.27 9.07
C SER A 72 -3.69 9.18 8.16
N ILE A 73 -4.62 8.62 7.39
CA ILE A 73 -5.50 9.37 6.47
C ILE A 73 -6.77 9.88 7.19
N CYS A 74 -7.55 8.99 7.79
CA CYS A 74 -8.86 9.35 8.36
C CYS A 74 -8.88 9.44 9.89
N GLY A 75 -7.77 9.12 10.57
CA GLY A 75 -7.67 9.13 12.03
C GLY A 75 -8.42 7.98 12.74
N SER A 76 -9.07 7.08 11.99
CA SER A 76 -9.83 5.96 12.58
C SER A 76 -8.92 5.07 13.42
N LYS A 77 -9.41 4.70 14.61
CA LYS A 77 -8.76 3.77 15.55
C LYS A 77 -9.45 2.41 15.59
N THR A 78 -10.64 2.30 15.01
CA THR A 78 -11.52 1.13 15.10
C THR A 78 -11.64 0.37 13.79
N SER A 79 -11.11 0.89 12.70
CA SER A 79 -11.16 0.21 11.41
C SER A 79 -10.20 -0.98 11.35
N ASP A 80 -10.52 -1.93 10.47
CA ASP A 80 -9.55 -2.94 10.02
C ASP A 80 -8.40 -2.27 9.28
N MET A 81 -7.20 -2.82 9.42
CA MET A 81 -5.98 -2.16 8.97
C MET A 81 -5.20 -3.04 7.99
N VAL A 82 -4.52 -2.38 7.08
CA VAL A 82 -3.56 -2.99 6.16
C VAL A 82 -2.21 -2.30 6.31
N TYR A 83 -1.14 -3.07 6.31
CA TYR A 83 0.21 -2.54 6.15
C TYR A 83 0.52 -2.40 4.66
N ILE A 84 0.88 -1.19 4.24
CA ILE A 84 1.31 -0.88 2.87
C ILE A 84 2.83 -0.73 2.86
N PRO A 85 3.58 -1.76 2.42
CA PRO A 85 5.04 -1.71 2.47
C PRO A 85 5.66 -0.58 1.66
N ARG A 86 5.03 -0.21 0.54
CA ARG A 86 5.48 0.87 -0.35
C ARG A 86 5.67 2.20 0.39
N VAL A 87 4.81 2.49 1.37
CA VAL A 87 4.90 3.72 2.19
C VAL A 87 5.36 3.44 3.62
N GLY A 88 5.46 2.17 4.00
CA GLY A 88 5.86 1.75 5.34
C GLY A 88 4.86 2.12 6.43
N GLU A 89 3.57 2.24 6.09
CA GLU A 89 2.50 2.70 6.98
C GLU A 89 1.36 1.69 7.12
N TRP A 90 0.66 1.80 8.25
CA TRP A 90 -0.62 1.13 8.46
C TRP A 90 -1.77 2.08 8.17
N LEU A 91 -2.75 1.61 7.41
CA LEU A 91 -3.92 2.39 7.01
C LEU A 91 -5.17 1.58 7.23
N CYS A 92 -6.31 2.25 7.38
CA CYS A 92 -7.55 1.49 7.32
C CYS A 92 -7.75 0.95 5.91
N VAL A 93 -8.36 -0.23 5.83
CA VAL A 93 -8.62 -0.95 4.57
C VAL A 93 -9.33 -0.03 3.57
N GLU A 94 -10.37 0.67 3.99
CA GLU A 94 -11.13 1.60 3.13
C GLU A 94 -10.26 2.73 2.55
N CYS A 95 -9.38 3.35 3.34
CA CYS A 95 -8.52 4.42 2.84
C CYS A 95 -7.47 3.87 1.87
N ALA A 96 -6.94 2.68 2.14
CA ALA A 96 -6.01 2.03 1.23
C ALA A 96 -6.67 1.58 -0.08
N GLU A 97 -7.92 1.13 -0.05
CA GLU A 97 -8.72 0.81 -1.24
C GLU A 97 -9.03 2.07 -2.05
N LYS A 98 -9.50 3.15 -1.40
CA LYS A 98 -9.74 4.45 -2.05
C LYS A 98 -8.48 5.03 -2.69
N ALA A 99 -7.32 4.79 -2.10
CA ALA A 99 -6.03 5.21 -2.64
C ALA A 99 -5.49 4.27 -3.74
N GLY A 100 -6.20 3.17 -4.05
CA GLY A 100 -5.76 2.16 -5.01
C GLY A 100 -4.56 1.33 -4.55
N TRP A 101 -4.24 1.35 -3.25
CA TRP A 101 -3.12 0.61 -2.66
C TRP A 101 -3.46 -0.83 -2.30
N ILE A 102 -4.74 -1.09 -2.04
CA ILE A 102 -5.30 -2.44 -2.13
C ILE A 102 -6.18 -2.46 -3.36
N LYS A 103 -5.82 -3.28 -4.34
CA LYS A 103 -6.69 -3.66 -5.43
C LYS A 103 -7.08 -5.12 -5.17
N GLU A 104 -8.39 -5.36 -5.04
CA GLU A 104 -8.92 -6.60 -4.46
C GLU A 104 -8.59 -7.86 -5.28
N PRO A 105 -8.59 -9.06 -4.63
CA PRO A 105 -8.60 -10.36 -5.29
C PRO A 105 -9.71 -10.50 -6.35
N GLU A 106 -10.81 -9.75 -6.22
CA GLU A 106 -11.90 -9.73 -7.20
C GLU A 106 -11.47 -9.29 -8.60
N LEU A 107 -10.44 -8.45 -8.74
CA LEU A 107 -9.93 -8.09 -10.07
C LEU A 107 -9.40 -9.31 -10.79
N MET A 108 -8.77 -10.24 -10.06
CA MET A 108 -8.28 -11.51 -10.61
C MET A 108 -9.43 -12.41 -11.07
N GLU A 109 -10.57 -12.39 -10.36
CA GLU A 109 -11.79 -13.12 -10.77
C GLU A 109 -12.48 -12.47 -11.98
N LYS A 110 -12.36 -11.15 -12.11
CA LYS A 110 -12.86 -10.36 -13.25
C LYS A 110 -11.92 -10.43 -14.46
N LEU A 111 -10.77 -11.10 -14.34
CA LEU A 111 -9.86 -11.30 -15.47
C LEU A 111 -10.49 -12.24 -16.50
N THR A 112 -10.87 -11.67 -17.64
CA THR A 112 -11.46 -12.40 -18.76
C THR A 112 -10.44 -12.83 -19.81
N MET A 113 -9.20 -12.32 -19.75
CA MET A 113 -8.17 -12.66 -20.71
C MET A 113 -7.72 -14.11 -20.51
N ALA A 114 -7.76 -14.90 -21.59
CA ALA A 114 -7.22 -16.24 -21.62
C ALA A 114 -5.69 -16.22 -21.50
N ARG A 115 -5.11 -17.33 -21.02
CA ARG A 115 -3.65 -17.46 -20.87
C ARG A 115 -2.87 -17.16 -22.15
N ALA A 116 -3.41 -17.56 -23.31
CA ALA A 116 -2.84 -17.26 -24.61
C ALA A 116 -2.82 -15.76 -24.93
N GLN A 117 -3.87 -15.02 -24.56
CA GLN A 117 -3.94 -13.57 -24.74
C GLN A 117 -2.92 -12.87 -23.84
N ILE A 118 -2.79 -13.30 -22.57
CA ILE A 118 -1.78 -12.75 -21.65
C ILE A 118 -0.38 -12.97 -22.20
N ARG A 119 -0.07 -14.19 -22.70
CA ARG A 119 1.23 -14.48 -23.32
C ARG A 119 1.48 -13.62 -24.56
N HIS A 120 0.47 -13.46 -25.41
CA HIS A 120 0.58 -12.62 -26.61
C HIS A 120 0.85 -11.16 -26.24
N PHE A 121 0.14 -10.63 -25.25
CA PHE A 121 0.38 -9.30 -24.70
C PHE A 121 1.83 -9.12 -24.23
N LEU A 122 2.36 -10.06 -23.44
CA LEU A 122 3.73 -9.97 -22.90
C LEU A 122 4.78 -9.98 -24.01
N ILE A 123 4.62 -10.84 -25.03
CA ILE A 123 5.53 -10.90 -26.18
C ILE A 123 5.48 -9.59 -27.00
N ALA A 124 4.29 -9.06 -27.25
CA ALA A 124 4.13 -7.82 -28.00
C ALA A 124 4.72 -6.62 -27.25
N LEU A 125 4.52 -6.55 -25.93
CA LEU A 125 5.09 -5.49 -25.09
C LEU A 125 6.62 -5.54 -25.05
N ASP A 126 7.19 -6.74 -24.91
CA ASP A 126 8.65 -6.97 -24.96
C ASP A 126 9.25 -6.52 -26.29
N GLY A 127 8.61 -6.89 -27.41
CA GLY A 127 9.03 -6.45 -28.75
C GLY A 127 9.04 -4.93 -28.92
N ILE A 128 8.08 -4.21 -28.33
CA ILE A 128 8.07 -2.75 -28.35
C ILE A 128 9.21 -2.18 -27.50
N LEU A 129 9.41 -2.70 -26.29
CA LEU A 129 10.43 -2.20 -25.36
C LEU A 129 11.86 -2.55 -25.78
N ALA A 130 12.06 -3.58 -26.60
CA ALA A 130 13.37 -3.88 -27.20
C ALA A 130 13.92 -2.72 -28.04
N HIS A 131 13.04 -1.86 -28.57
CA HIS A 131 13.39 -0.72 -29.42
C HIS A 131 13.02 0.64 -28.83
N ASN A 132 12.40 0.67 -27.65
CA ASN A 132 11.89 1.91 -27.03
C ASN A 132 12.22 1.96 -25.54
N ALA A 133 12.66 3.12 -25.07
CA ALA A 133 12.82 3.35 -23.64
C ALA A 133 11.44 3.39 -22.93
N CYS A 134 11.38 2.84 -21.72
CA CYS A 134 10.18 2.92 -20.91
C CYS A 134 9.89 4.37 -20.48
N ARG A 135 8.60 4.76 -20.51
CA ARG A 135 8.13 6.10 -20.16
C ARG A 135 7.52 6.21 -18.76
N THR A 136 7.82 5.26 -17.87
CA THR A 136 7.29 5.21 -16.49
C THR A 136 5.75 5.28 -16.42
N ASN A 137 5.07 4.79 -17.45
CA ASN A 137 3.61 4.71 -17.54
C ASN A 137 3.20 3.46 -18.35
N PHE A 138 1.90 3.31 -18.65
CA PHE A 138 1.32 2.18 -19.39
C PHE A 138 1.08 2.46 -20.88
N ARG A 139 1.78 3.43 -21.48
CA ARG A 139 1.47 3.87 -22.84
C ARG A 139 1.55 2.72 -23.84
N TYR A 140 2.61 1.91 -23.77
CA TYR A 140 2.78 0.80 -24.71
C TYR A 140 1.87 -0.38 -24.36
N ALA A 141 1.68 -0.67 -23.06
CA ALA A 141 0.73 -1.69 -22.63
C ALA A 141 -0.70 -1.40 -23.10
N GLN A 142 -1.18 -0.16 -22.94
CA GLN A 142 -2.48 0.27 -23.46
C GLN A 142 -2.57 0.14 -24.98
N GLN A 143 -1.51 0.51 -25.70
CA GLN A 143 -1.44 0.35 -27.15
C GLN A 143 -1.58 -1.13 -27.56
N VAL A 144 -0.85 -2.04 -26.91
CA VAL A 144 -0.92 -3.48 -27.20
C VAL A 144 -2.32 -4.02 -26.91
N LEU A 145 -2.90 -3.69 -25.75
CA LEU A 145 -4.25 -4.14 -25.39
C LEU A 145 -5.33 -3.64 -26.36
N TYR A 146 -5.20 -2.39 -26.82
CA TYR A 146 -6.05 -1.82 -27.85
C TYR A 146 -5.93 -2.56 -29.18
N GLN A 147 -4.69 -2.84 -29.62
CA GLN A 147 -4.42 -3.61 -30.85
C GLN A 147 -4.95 -5.04 -30.77
N MET A 148 -4.98 -5.64 -29.58
CA MET A 148 -5.57 -6.95 -29.32
C MET A 148 -7.11 -6.95 -29.30
N GLY A 149 -7.75 -5.79 -29.42
CA GLY A 149 -9.20 -5.66 -29.35
C GLY A 149 -9.78 -5.84 -27.95
N ILE A 150 -8.98 -5.70 -26.90
CA ILE A 150 -9.46 -5.77 -25.51
C ILE A 150 -10.26 -4.50 -25.20
N LYS A 151 -11.48 -4.66 -24.68
CA LYS A 151 -12.37 -3.53 -24.36
C LYS A 151 -11.78 -2.65 -23.25
N PRO A 152 -11.97 -1.32 -23.27
CA PRO A 152 -11.37 -0.39 -22.29
C PRO A 152 -11.57 -0.81 -20.83
N GLU A 153 -12.76 -1.29 -20.46
CA GLU A 153 -13.07 -1.71 -19.09
C GLU A 153 -12.22 -2.93 -18.68
N GLN A 154 -11.96 -3.85 -19.63
CA GLN A 154 -11.10 -5.00 -19.40
C GLN A 154 -9.61 -4.63 -19.39
N GLN A 155 -9.21 -3.57 -20.12
CA GLN A 155 -7.85 -3.04 -20.06
C GLN A 155 -7.55 -2.48 -18.67
N GLU A 156 -8.49 -1.71 -18.11
CA GLU A 156 -8.36 -1.15 -16.76
C GLU A 156 -8.24 -2.26 -15.70
N VAL A 157 -9.05 -3.31 -15.82
CA VAL A 157 -8.96 -4.50 -14.94
C VAL A 157 -7.59 -5.17 -15.08
N PHE A 158 -7.13 -5.44 -16.31
CA PHE A 158 -5.85 -6.12 -16.54
C PHE A 158 -4.65 -5.30 -16.06
N LEU A 159 -4.61 -3.99 -16.34
CA LEU A 159 -3.54 -3.11 -15.86
C LEU A 159 -3.60 -2.95 -14.34
N GLY A 160 -4.81 -2.93 -13.74
CA GLY A 160 -4.97 -2.99 -12.30
C GLY A 160 -4.36 -4.26 -11.68
N ILE A 161 -4.50 -5.41 -12.35
CA ILE A 161 -3.83 -6.67 -11.95
C ILE A 161 -2.32 -6.56 -12.10
N CYS A 162 -1.83 -5.99 -13.20
CA CYS A 162 -0.40 -5.75 -13.37
C CYS A 162 0.18 -4.94 -12.20
N GLU A 163 -0.50 -3.89 -11.76
CA GLU A 163 -0.08 -3.07 -10.62
C GLU A 163 -0.10 -3.83 -9.28
N ILE A 164 -1.09 -4.71 -9.06
CA ILE A 164 -1.10 -5.62 -7.90
C ILE A 164 0.16 -6.49 -7.90
N LEU A 165 0.57 -6.94 -9.08
CA LEU A 165 1.73 -7.81 -9.30
C LEU A 165 3.05 -7.01 -9.44
N GLY A 166 3.04 -5.71 -9.14
CA GLY A 166 4.22 -4.86 -9.12
C GLY A 166 4.65 -4.29 -10.48
N GLY A 167 3.77 -4.31 -11.48
CA GLY A 167 3.99 -3.69 -12.79
C GLY A 167 3.40 -2.29 -12.88
N TYR A 168 4.10 -1.24 -12.43
CA TYR A 168 3.61 0.14 -12.45
C TYR A 168 4.01 0.93 -13.72
N CYS A 169 4.89 0.37 -14.55
CA CYS A 169 5.23 0.84 -15.89
C CYS A 169 5.24 -0.34 -16.88
N ASP A 170 5.28 -0.04 -18.17
CA ASP A 170 5.52 -1.04 -19.23
C ASP A 170 6.72 -1.96 -18.90
N CYS A 171 7.81 -1.40 -18.35
CA CYS A 171 9.01 -2.14 -17.95
C CYS A 171 8.79 -3.13 -16.80
N GLU A 172 8.14 -2.67 -15.74
CA GLU A 172 7.89 -3.42 -14.52
C GLU A 172 6.81 -4.48 -14.74
N ILE A 173 5.92 -4.29 -15.73
CA ILE A 173 5.02 -5.37 -16.16
C ILE A 173 5.85 -6.59 -16.57
N LEU A 174 6.90 -6.41 -17.38
CA LEU A 174 7.75 -7.51 -17.82
C LEU A 174 8.65 -8.04 -16.71
N MET A 175 9.23 -7.15 -15.88
CA MET A 175 10.16 -7.56 -14.83
C MET A 175 9.48 -8.19 -13.61
N ASN A 176 8.33 -7.66 -13.19
CA ASN A 176 7.69 -8.01 -11.93
C ASN A 176 6.38 -8.78 -12.12
N ALA A 177 5.48 -8.28 -12.98
CA ALA A 177 4.15 -8.87 -13.11
C ALA A 177 4.14 -10.13 -13.98
N ALA A 178 4.95 -10.19 -15.04
CA ALA A 178 4.94 -11.27 -16.03
C ALA A 178 5.11 -12.69 -15.44
N PRO A 179 6.00 -12.95 -14.46
CA PRO A 179 6.13 -14.27 -13.85
C PRO A 179 4.83 -14.77 -13.20
N GLU A 180 4.06 -13.88 -12.60
CA GLU A 180 2.78 -14.22 -11.97
C GLU A 180 1.65 -14.26 -13.00
N LEU A 181 1.58 -13.27 -13.92
CA LEU A 181 0.61 -13.24 -15.03
C LEU A 181 0.65 -14.51 -15.88
N SER A 182 1.82 -15.09 -16.09
CA SER A 182 1.99 -16.32 -16.88
C SER A 182 1.37 -17.57 -16.24
N LYS A 183 1.06 -17.49 -14.93
CA LYS A 183 0.34 -18.52 -14.17
C LYS A 183 -1.16 -18.28 -14.16
N LEU A 184 -1.61 -17.10 -14.58
CA LEU A 184 -3.02 -16.70 -14.65
C LEU A 184 -3.63 -17.03 -16.01
N GLY A 185 -4.95 -17.13 -16.02
CA GLY A 185 -5.76 -17.53 -17.17
C GLY A 185 -6.50 -18.84 -16.89
N LYS A 186 -7.78 -18.89 -17.27
CA LYS A 186 -8.56 -20.12 -17.31
C LYS A 186 -8.12 -21.02 -18.45
#